data_AF-A0A6M3LEP3-F1
#
_entry.id   AF-A0A6M3LEP3-F1
#
_cell.length_a   1.000
_cell.length_b   1.000
_cell.length_c   1.000
_cell.angle_alpha   90.00
_cell.angle_beta   90.00
_cell.angle_gamma   90.00
#
_symmetry.space_group_name_H-M   'P 1'
#
loop_
_entity.id
_entity.type
_entity.pdbx_description
1 polymer ?
#
loop_
_entity_poly.entity_id
_entity_poly.type
_entity_poly.pdbx_seq_one_letter_code
_entity_poly.pdbx_strand_id
1 'polypeptide(L)'
;MTAKRIVTPERHIGLSTDTKPTHQRAGATFYEYDTDLMKITYDDGTTWVKKEDRTNADSWMFGTPTLSSANNGKARWIRGTTSPLDQKSATGWLANLYGGVQTGDDWARVNIPVNELPVPAFATAKWSYYM
;
A
#
# COMPACT_ATOMS: atom_id res chain seq x y z
N MET A 1 28.87 21.46 -12.07
CA MET A 1 27.64 20.70 -11.79
C MET A 1 28.00 19.50 -10.94
N THR A 2 27.51 19.42 -9.70
CA THR A 2 27.75 18.28 -8.82
C THR A 2 26.56 17.35 -8.91
N ALA A 3 26.73 16.16 -9.47
CA ALA A 3 25.68 15.15 -9.49
C ALA A 3 25.54 14.55 -8.08
N LYS A 4 24.36 14.74 -7.45
CA LYS A 4 24.00 14.03 -6.22
C LYS A 4 23.75 12.57 -6.59
N ARG A 5 24.66 11.67 -6.23
CA ARG A 5 24.47 10.22 -6.38
C ARG A 5 23.32 9.79 -5.48
N ILE A 6 22.13 9.64 -6.04
CA ILE A 6 21.00 9.02 -5.35
C ILE A 6 21.29 7.52 -5.36
N VAL A 7 21.83 7.02 -4.26
CA VAL A 7 22.06 5.59 -4.10
C VAL A 7 20.77 4.97 -3.58
N THR A 8 20.25 3.98 -4.31
CA THR A 8 19.15 3.15 -3.85
C THR A 8 19.61 2.29 -2.67
N PRO A 9 18.89 2.30 -1.52
CA PRO A 9 19.24 1.44 -0.39
C PRO A 9 19.10 -0.05 -0.75
N GLU A 10 20.04 -0.83 -0.25
CA GLU A 10 20.17 -2.28 -0.52
C GLU A 10 19.04 -3.06 0.18
N ARG A 11 18.53 -4.11 -0.47
CA ARG A 11 17.38 -4.91 0.01
C ARG A 11 17.74 -6.40 0.02
N HIS A 12 17.46 -7.07 1.13
CA HIS A 12 17.80 -8.47 1.38
C HIS A 12 16.59 -9.26 1.90
N ILE A 13 16.60 -10.58 1.69
CA ILE A 13 15.56 -11.52 2.14
C ILE A 13 16.25 -12.75 2.74
N GLY A 14 15.71 -13.28 3.84
CA GLY A 14 16.16 -14.55 4.43
C GLY A 14 15.31 -14.99 5.62
N LEU A 15 15.79 -15.96 6.39
CA LEU A 15 15.16 -16.46 7.62
C LEU A 15 15.49 -15.59 8.83
N SER A 16 14.66 -15.64 9.87
CA SER A 16 14.97 -15.05 11.18
C SER A 16 16.24 -15.63 11.82
N THR A 17 16.56 -16.89 11.52
CA THR A 17 17.76 -17.60 11.99
C THR A 17 19.03 -17.31 11.18
N ASP A 18 18.90 -16.70 10.00
CA ASP A 18 20.05 -16.42 9.14
C ASP A 18 20.92 -15.30 9.72
N THR A 19 22.24 -15.46 9.56
CA THR A 19 23.19 -14.38 9.80
C THR A 19 22.90 -13.23 8.86
N LYS A 20 22.57 -12.05 9.41
CA LYS A 20 22.24 -10.87 8.61
C LYS A 20 23.49 -10.33 7.88
N PRO A 21 23.34 -9.74 6.68
CA PRO A 21 24.45 -9.15 5.95
C PRO A 21 25.13 -8.04 6.75
N THR A 22 26.46 -8.01 6.73
CA THR A 22 27.31 -6.97 7.30
C THR A 22 27.85 -6.06 6.19
N HIS A 23 28.42 -4.90 6.55
CA HIS A 23 28.96 -3.91 5.59
C HIS A 23 27.90 -3.41 4.59
N GLN A 24 26.66 -3.33 5.07
CA GLN A 24 25.57 -2.75 4.31
C GLN A 24 25.63 -1.23 4.42
N ARG A 25 24.81 -0.53 3.66
CA ARG A 25 24.64 0.92 3.88
C ARG A 25 23.63 1.14 4.99
N ALA A 26 23.84 2.17 5.81
CA ALA A 26 22.75 2.72 6.61
C ALA A 26 21.49 2.96 5.75
N GLY A 27 20.37 2.43 6.19
CA GLY A 27 19.09 2.42 5.48
C GLY A 27 18.80 1.15 4.66
N ALA A 28 19.75 0.21 4.55
CA ALA A 28 19.49 -1.09 3.97
C ALA A 28 18.42 -1.87 4.75
N THR A 29 17.65 -2.70 4.05
CA THR A 29 16.52 -3.45 4.64
C THR A 29 16.69 -4.96 4.49
N PHE A 30 16.23 -5.71 5.49
CA PHE A 30 16.22 -7.17 5.49
C PHE A 30 14.82 -7.66 5.85
N TYR A 31 14.22 -8.49 5.00
CA TYR A 31 12.91 -9.10 5.24
C TYR A 31 13.05 -10.55 5.71
N GLU A 32 12.46 -10.85 6.87
CA GLU A 32 12.41 -12.19 7.47
C GLU A 32 11.12 -12.90 7.02
N TYR A 33 11.22 -13.89 6.12
CA TYR A 33 10.03 -14.47 5.49
C TYR A 33 9.21 -15.38 6.42
N ASP A 34 9.84 -15.93 7.44
CA ASP A 34 9.26 -16.86 8.42
C ASP A 34 8.53 -16.13 9.56
N THR A 35 8.94 -14.90 9.85
CA THR A 35 8.36 -14.08 10.93
C THR A 35 7.59 -12.86 10.42
N ASP A 36 7.60 -12.63 9.10
CA ASP A 36 6.98 -11.48 8.45
C ASP A 36 7.45 -10.14 9.02
N LEU A 37 8.76 -10.04 9.33
CA LEU A 37 9.37 -8.85 9.92
C LEU A 37 10.28 -8.14 8.91
N MET A 38 10.09 -6.83 8.77
CA MET A 38 11.03 -5.95 8.09
C MET A 38 12.03 -5.35 9.09
N LYS A 39 13.31 -5.47 8.78
CA LYS A 39 14.41 -4.86 9.56
C LYS A 39 15.07 -3.75 8.77
N ILE A 40 15.64 -2.79 9.48
CA ILE A 40 16.48 -1.72 8.92
C ILE A 40 17.76 -1.61 9.74
N THR A 41 18.88 -1.33 9.08
CA THR A 41 20.14 -1.00 9.75
C THR A 41 20.42 0.50 9.65
N TYR A 42 20.96 1.08 10.73
CA TYR A 42 21.40 2.47 10.77
C TYR A 42 22.93 2.60 10.84
N ASP A 43 23.63 1.48 10.96
CA ASP A 43 25.05 1.37 11.32
C ASP A 43 25.76 0.33 10.43
N ASP A 44 25.58 0.51 9.13
CA ASP A 44 26.25 -0.26 8.07
C ASP A 44 26.12 -1.79 8.18
N GLY A 45 24.96 -2.27 8.63
CA GLY A 45 24.63 -3.70 8.72
C GLY A 45 25.12 -4.39 10.00
N THR A 46 25.60 -3.62 10.98
CA THR A 46 26.06 -4.16 12.27
C THR A 46 24.89 -4.47 13.20
N THR A 47 23.91 -3.58 13.26
CA THR A 47 22.65 -3.79 13.98
C THR A 47 21.47 -3.71 13.03
N TRP A 48 20.52 -4.62 13.26
CA TRP A 48 19.27 -4.72 12.51
C TRP A 48 18.12 -4.55 13.48
N VAL A 49 17.55 -3.35 13.51
CA VAL A 49 16.38 -3.08 14.33
C VAL A 49 15.13 -3.41 13.54
N LYS A 50 14.07 -3.80 14.26
CA LYS A 50 12.74 -3.87 13.64
C LYS A 50 12.47 -2.49 13.06
N LYS A 51 12.27 -2.44 11.76
CA LYS A 51 11.67 -1.26 11.16
C LYS A 51 10.25 -1.32 11.71
N GLU A 52 9.97 -0.50 12.72
CA GLU A 52 8.65 -0.44 13.34
C GLU A 52 7.62 -0.54 12.21
N ASP A 53 6.65 -1.45 12.39
CA ASP A 53 5.52 -1.56 11.49
C ASP A 53 5.12 -0.13 11.13
N ARG A 54 4.96 0.19 9.84
CA ARG A 54 4.50 1.52 9.43
C ARG A 54 3.06 1.76 9.94
N THR A 55 2.82 1.76 11.23
CA THR A 55 1.53 1.67 11.89
C THR A 55 1.60 2.69 13.01
N ASN A 56 1.17 3.91 12.75
CA ASN A 56 -0.25 4.19 12.92
C ASN A 56 -0.90 4.98 11.78
N ALA A 57 -0.20 5.20 10.66
CA ALA A 57 -0.79 5.85 9.47
C ALA A 57 -0.86 4.91 8.24
N ASP A 58 -0.02 3.88 8.17
CA ASP A 58 0.11 2.93 7.05
C ASP A 58 -0.32 1.49 7.46
N SER A 59 -1.00 1.35 8.61
CA SER A 59 -1.52 0.07 9.18
C SER A 59 -2.62 -0.60 8.36
N TRP A 60 -3.04 0.04 7.27
CA TRP A 60 -3.98 -0.59 6.37
C TRP A 60 -3.18 -1.35 5.31
N MET A 61 -3.54 -2.62 5.16
CA MET A 61 -3.21 -3.48 4.02
C MET A 61 -3.41 -2.75 2.66
N PHE A 62 -4.25 -1.71 2.67
CA PHE A 62 -4.50 -0.78 1.60
C PHE A 62 -4.04 0.63 1.97
N GLY A 63 -3.32 1.31 1.07
CA GLY A 63 -3.06 2.74 1.22
C GLY A 63 -4.32 3.59 1.05
N THR A 64 -4.17 4.92 1.13
CA THR A 64 -5.32 5.83 1.00
C THR A 64 -5.94 5.71 -0.40
N PRO A 65 -7.23 5.32 -0.52
CA PRO A 65 -7.88 5.23 -1.81
C PRO A 65 -8.02 6.64 -2.41
N THR A 66 -7.75 6.76 -3.70
CA THR A 66 -7.88 8.01 -4.44
C THR A 66 -8.92 7.88 -5.54
N LEU A 67 -9.55 9.01 -5.87
CA LEU A 67 -10.46 9.11 -6.99
C LEU A 67 -9.77 9.92 -8.09
N SER A 68 -9.95 9.49 -9.33
CA SER A 68 -9.44 10.24 -10.49
C SER A 68 -10.47 10.18 -11.60
N SER A 69 -10.53 11.22 -12.40
CA SER A 69 -11.30 11.25 -13.64
C SER A 69 -10.57 12.07 -14.68
N ALA A 70 -10.95 11.89 -15.94
CA ALA A 70 -10.49 12.72 -17.06
C ALA A 70 -11.66 13.08 -17.96
N ASN A 71 -11.45 14.11 -18.78
CA ASN A 71 -12.41 14.65 -19.74
C ASN A 71 -13.73 15.03 -19.05
N ASN A 72 -14.87 14.53 -19.49
CA ASN A 72 -16.18 14.77 -18.88
C ASN A 72 -16.49 13.86 -17.68
N GLY A 73 -15.55 13.02 -17.28
CA GLY A 73 -15.65 12.19 -16.09
C GLY A 73 -15.61 13.03 -14.79
N LYS A 74 -16.45 12.66 -13.82
CA LYS A 74 -16.48 13.22 -12.46
C LYS A 74 -16.31 12.11 -11.45
N ALA A 75 -15.39 12.28 -10.50
CA ALA A 75 -15.21 11.36 -9.39
C ALA A 75 -15.17 12.15 -8.07
N ARG A 76 -15.99 11.78 -7.08
CA ARG A 76 -15.98 12.39 -5.75
C ARG A 76 -16.39 11.41 -4.66
N TRP A 77 -15.87 11.64 -3.46
CA TRP A 77 -16.33 10.96 -2.26
C TRP A 77 -17.63 11.61 -1.78
N ILE A 78 -18.65 10.78 -1.53
CA ILE A 78 -19.91 11.23 -0.93
C ILE A 78 -20.18 10.45 0.34
N ARG A 79 -20.86 11.08 1.30
CA ARG A 79 -21.42 10.38 2.46
C ARG A 79 -22.73 9.73 2.04
N GLY A 80 -22.96 8.48 2.44
CA GLY A 80 -24.20 7.80 2.13
C GLY A 80 -24.45 6.58 3.02
N THR A 81 -25.65 6.02 2.85
CA THR A 81 -26.03 4.73 3.44
C THR A 81 -25.39 3.63 2.61
N THR A 82 -24.71 2.71 3.28
CA THR A 82 -24.14 1.50 2.68
C THR A 82 -25.18 0.38 2.73
N SER A 83 -24.87 -0.81 2.21
CA SER A 83 -25.84 -1.91 2.29
C SER A 83 -26.12 -2.25 3.76
N PRO A 84 -27.37 -2.53 4.17
CA PRO A 84 -27.67 -3.06 5.50
C PRO A 84 -26.95 -4.37 5.82
N LEU A 85 -26.41 -5.03 4.79
CA LEU A 85 -25.65 -6.27 4.89
C LEU A 85 -24.13 -6.04 5.08
N ASP A 86 -23.67 -4.79 5.04
CA ASP A 86 -22.25 -4.48 5.25
C ASP A 86 -21.87 -4.65 6.72
N GLN A 87 -20.89 -5.51 7.00
CA GLN A 87 -20.47 -5.88 8.35
C GLN A 87 -19.94 -4.74 9.22
N LYS A 88 -19.52 -3.61 8.62
CA LYS A 88 -18.75 -2.58 9.34
C LYS A 88 -19.58 -1.36 9.75
N SER A 89 -20.62 -1.01 9.00
CA SER A 89 -21.48 0.16 9.27
C SER A 89 -22.63 0.19 8.26
N ALA A 90 -23.75 0.81 8.64
CA ALA A 90 -24.84 1.16 7.73
C ALA A 90 -24.62 2.49 6.99
N THR A 91 -23.56 3.24 7.34
CA THR A 91 -23.18 4.49 6.67
C THR A 91 -21.68 4.54 6.40
N GLY A 92 -21.28 5.21 5.31
CA GLY A 92 -19.88 5.26 4.91
C GLY A 92 -19.57 6.32 3.87
N TRP A 93 -18.31 6.32 3.43
CA TRP A 93 -17.87 7.04 2.25
C TRP A 93 -18.07 6.16 1.02
N LEU A 94 -18.77 6.69 0.03
CA LEU A 94 -19.05 6.02 -1.24
C LEU A 94 -18.29 6.73 -2.36
N ALA A 95 -17.75 5.96 -3.29
CA ALA A 95 -17.18 6.49 -4.53
C ALA A 95 -18.33 6.80 -5.49
N ASN A 96 -18.54 8.08 -5.79
CA ASN A 96 -19.45 8.50 -6.85
C ASN A 96 -18.65 8.76 -8.12
N LEU A 97 -18.76 7.84 -9.08
CA LEU A 97 -18.07 7.88 -10.36
C LEU A 97 -19.10 8.10 -11.46
N TYR A 98 -18.91 9.14 -12.25
CA TYR A 98 -19.79 9.49 -13.34
C TYR A 98 -18.96 9.74 -14.59
N GLY A 99 -19.26 9.06 -15.69
CA GLY A 99 -18.51 9.20 -16.94
C GLY A 99 -18.83 10.47 -17.73
N GLY A 100 -19.90 11.22 -17.41
CA GLY A 100 -20.32 12.33 -18.26
C GLY A 100 -21.02 11.89 -19.55
N VAL A 101 -21.31 12.87 -20.42
CA VAL A 101 -21.67 12.61 -21.82
C VAL A 101 -20.43 12.03 -22.50
N GLN A 102 -20.54 10.78 -22.96
CA GLN A 102 -19.41 10.02 -23.49
C GLN A 102 -18.90 10.61 -24.81
N THR A 103 -17.67 11.13 -24.82
CA THR A 103 -16.93 11.60 -26.01
C THR A 103 -15.93 10.56 -26.53
N GLY A 104 -15.94 9.35 -25.97
CA GLY A 104 -15.13 8.21 -26.42
C GLY A 104 -13.87 7.94 -25.62
N ASP A 105 -13.47 8.86 -24.73
CA ASP A 105 -12.28 8.78 -23.90
C ASP A 105 -12.51 9.22 -22.42
N ASP A 106 -13.75 9.44 -22.01
CA ASP A 106 -14.08 9.82 -20.63
C ASP A 106 -13.93 8.66 -19.66
N TRP A 107 -13.40 8.94 -18.48
CA TRP A 107 -13.31 7.93 -17.43
C TRP A 107 -13.34 8.53 -16.03
N ALA A 108 -13.79 7.71 -15.09
CA ALA A 108 -13.68 7.93 -13.66
C ALA A 108 -13.25 6.60 -13.02
N ARG A 109 -12.28 6.64 -12.09
CA ARG A 109 -11.73 5.44 -11.45
C ARG A 109 -11.44 5.67 -9.97
N VAL A 110 -11.47 4.58 -9.21
CA VAL A 110 -10.96 4.49 -7.85
C VAL A 110 -9.61 3.78 -7.92
N ASN A 111 -8.56 4.38 -7.38
CA ASN A 111 -7.26 3.71 -7.22
C ASN A 111 -7.04 3.37 -5.76
N ILE A 112 -6.56 2.16 -5.52
CA ILE A 112 -6.46 1.59 -4.19
C ILE A 112 -5.06 1.05 -4.09
N PRO A 113 -4.14 1.78 -3.44
CA PRO A 113 -2.80 1.29 -3.27
C PRO A 113 -2.87 0.00 -2.46
N VAL A 114 -2.31 -1.08 -2.99
CA VAL A 114 -2.04 -2.30 -2.25
C VAL A 114 -0.54 -2.37 -2.04
N ASN A 115 -0.10 -2.54 -0.80
CA ASN A 115 1.31 -2.59 -0.44
C ASN A 115 1.95 -3.90 -0.94
N GLU A 116 2.25 -3.97 -2.24
CA GLU A 116 2.95 -5.10 -2.89
C GLU A 116 2.31 -6.48 -2.64
N LEU A 117 1.01 -6.52 -2.31
CA LEU A 117 0.29 -7.78 -2.13
C LEU A 117 0.33 -8.60 -3.42
N PRO A 118 0.78 -9.87 -3.37
CA PRO A 118 0.62 -10.78 -4.49
C PRO A 118 -0.86 -10.85 -4.87
N VAL A 119 -1.15 -10.79 -6.17
CA VAL A 119 -2.54 -10.83 -6.71
C VAL A 119 -3.42 -11.93 -6.08
N PRO A 120 -2.91 -13.15 -5.78
CA PRO A 120 -3.70 -14.18 -5.09
C PRO A 120 -4.18 -13.79 -3.67
N ALA A 121 -3.47 -12.92 -2.95
CA ALA A 121 -3.82 -12.46 -1.61
C ALA A 121 -4.87 -11.34 -1.61
N PHE A 122 -5.16 -10.74 -2.77
CA PHE A 122 -6.23 -9.74 -2.93
C PHE A 122 -7.61 -10.35 -2.66
N ALA A 123 -7.79 -11.66 -2.92
CA ALA A 123 -9.02 -12.40 -2.67
C ALA A 123 -9.27 -12.66 -1.17
N THR A 124 -8.26 -12.59 -0.32
CA THR A 124 -8.38 -12.68 1.15
C THR A 124 -8.76 -11.33 1.75
N ALA A 125 -8.37 -10.25 1.08
CA ALA A 125 -8.56 -8.88 1.53
C ALA A 125 -10.00 -8.36 1.30
N LYS A 126 -10.94 -9.24 0.94
CA LYS A 126 -12.35 -8.98 0.60
C LYS A 126 -12.83 -7.73 1.30
N TRP A 127 -12.92 -6.68 0.50
CA TRP A 127 -13.83 -5.59 0.77
C TRP A 127 -15.21 -6.17 1.04
N SER A 128 -16.04 -5.47 1.82
CA SER A 128 -17.42 -5.85 2.05
C SER A 128 -18.11 -6.13 0.70
N TYR A 129 -18.09 -7.39 0.29
CA TYR A 129 -18.67 -7.92 -0.93
C TYR A 129 -19.29 -9.23 -0.49
N TYR A 130 -20.61 -9.25 -0.53
CA TYR A 130 -21.40 -10.45 -0.32
C TYR A 130 -21.39 -11.27 -1.62
N MET A 131 -21.16 -12.58 -1.51
CA MET A 131 -21.45 -13.55 -2.58
C MET A 131 -22.95 -13.79 -2.67
#